data_AF-A0A0A0LVF2-F1
#
_entry.id   AF-A0A0A0LVF2-F1
#
_cell.length_a   1.000
_cell.length_b   1.000
_cell.length_c   1.000
_cell.angle_alpha   90.00
_cell.angle_beta   90.00
_cell.angle_gamma   90.00
#
_symmetry.space_group_name_H-M   'P 1'
#
loop_
_entity.id
_entity.type
_entity.pdbx_description
1 polymer ?
#
loop_
_entity_poly.entity_id
_entity_poly.type
_entity_poly.pdbx_seq_one_letter_code
_entity_poly.pdbx_strand_id
1 'polypeptide(L)'
;MILCRHAPGFPIVQIAFQYTVVVPPEELSSSLSSSRTGHSLKRRLRIRTIQFGTAQNFNELYDSVEPEVVLSLLVHKVILASLEQGVREGRALLHDWLVILTAQYNDAYKLVHYKNGASGTSLVDVAFSQCPQLQSLPRLVFALLRNPLLRFHEEGVHPDYRIYLQCLFSALEPSSLHCAVYPVLTSYSTPDIQAYPRHSLSRAALITSGSPIFFLDAFTTLIVFYSSTADATLPFPPPQDCLLRSTINELKKDRCITPRLIFIRGGQDDATAFENYLIEEQDVDGSGLTSVMGFVSFLEDVKQSVLEYLK
;
A
#
# COMPACT_ATOMS: atom_id res chain seq x y z
N MET A 1 -7.56 26.55 -4.51
CA MET A 1 -8.27 26.84 -5.78
C MET A 1 -7.52 26.13 -6.89
N ILE A 2 -8.15 25.13 -7.54
CA ILE A 2 -7.57 24.44 -8.70
C ILE A 2 -8.04 25.22 -9.93
N LEU A 3 -7.12 25.91 -10.61
CA LEU A 3 -7.43 26.61 -11.86
C LEU A 3 -6.98 25.73 -13.03
N CYS A 4 -7.94 25.19 -13.79
CA CYS A 4 -7.67 24.54 -15.07
C CYS A 4 -7.93 25.55 -16.18
N ARG A 5 -6.88 26.02 -16.88
CA ARG A 5 -7.03 26.87 -18.07
C ARG A 5 -6.97 25.99 -19.31
N HIS A 6 -8.04 25.98 -20.11
CA HIS A 6 -8.03 25.42 -21.45
C HIS A 6 -7.24 26.36 -22.39
N ALA A 7 -5.98 26.05 -22.59
CA ALA A 7 -5.19 26.52 -23.74
C ALA A 7 -4.88 25.29 -24.61
N PRO A 8 -4.71 25.44 -25.94
CA PRO A 8 -4.28 24.34 -26.81
C PRO A 8 -2.85 23.96 -26.43
N GLY A 9 -2.71 23.01 -25.51
CA GLY A 9 -1.46 22.62 -24.88
C GLY A 9 -1.69 21.55 -23.82
N PHE A 10 -0.62 20.89 -23.41
CA PHE A 10 -0.62 19.85 -22.37
C PHE A 10 -1.40 20.27 -21.12
N PRO A 11 -2.19 19.38 -20.48
CA PRO A 11 -2.89 19.65 -19.23
C PRO A 11 -1.94 20.19 -18.16
N ILE A 12 -2.32 21.31 -17.53
CA ILE A 12 -1.55 21.94 -16.45
C ILE A 12 -2.40 21.96 -15.18
N VAL A 13 -1.83 21.43 -14.09
CA VAL A 13 -2.40 21.53 -12.75
C VAL A 13 -1.55 22.50 -11.94
N GLN A 14 -2.19 23.52 -11.40
CA GLN A 14 -1.56 24.46 -10.47
C GLN A 14 -2.22 24.37 -9.10
N ILE A 15 -1.42 24.06 -8.09
CA ILE A 15 -1.81 24.04 -6.69
C ILE A 15 -1.23 25.30 -6.03
N ALA A 16 -2.12 26.17 -5.56
CA ALA A 16 -1.76 27.36 -4.78
C ALA A 16 -2.25 27.19 -3.34
N PHE A 17 -1.31 27.15 -2.40
CA PHE A 17 -1.56 26.99 -0.97
C PHE A 17 -1.05 28.21 -0.21
N GLN A 18 -1.96 28.93 0.43
CA GLN A 18 -1.63 30.11 1.22
C GLN A 18 -1.63 29.75 2.70
N TYR A 19 -0.60 30.17 3.42
CA TYR A 19 -0.40 29.82 4.81
C TYR A 19 0.38 30.90 5.56
N THR A 20 0.35 30.83 6.89
CA THR A 20 1.10 31.75 7.76
C THR A 20 2.24 30.97 8.41
N VAL A 21 3.44 31.55 8.40
CA VAL A 21 4.64 30.96 9.00
C VAL A 21 5.11 31.83 10.16
N VAL A 22 5.50 31.17 11.25
CA VAL A 22 6.25 31.79 12.34
C VAL A 22 7.71 31.88 11.90
N VAL A 23 8.22 33.10 11.75
CA VAL A 23 9.60 33.37 11.31
C VAL A 23 10.40 33.85 12.52
N PRO A 24 11.56 33.23 12.81
CA PRO A 24 12.42 33.70 13.87
C PRO A 24 12.89 35.13 13.57
N PRO A 25 13.22 35.93 14.59
CA PRO A 25 13.80 37.25 14.40
C PRO A 25 15.06 37.13 13.54
N GLU A 26 15.21 38.02 12.55
CA GLU A 26 16.42 38.06 11.71
C GLU A 26 17.65 38.31 12.62
N GLU A 27 18.65 37.44 12.56
CA GLU A 27 19.97 37.66 13.17
C GLU A 27 20.69 38.78 12.40
N LEU A 28 20.22 40.01 12.57
CA LEU A 28 20.95 41.19 12.13
C LEU A 28 22.06 41.45 13.15
N SER A 29 23.26 41.08 12.72
CA SER A 29 24.57 41.48 13.23
C SER A 29 24.56 42.72 14.13
N SER A 30 25.06 42.52 15.35
CA SER A 30 25.76 43.52 16.17
C SER A 30 25.08 44.88 16.35
N SER A 31 24.17 44.99 17.30
CA SER A 31 24.14 46.18 18.16
C SER A 31 23.31 45.92 19.43
N LEU A 32 23.90 46.29 20.55
CA LEU A 32 23.40 46.19 21.91
C LEU A 32 22.02 46.84 22.06
N SER A 33 20.94 46.05 22.06
CA SER A 33 19.70 46.42 22.73
C SER A 33 18.91 45.17 23.13
N SER A 34 18.69 45.03 24.44
CA SER A 34 17.97 43.95 25.12
C SER A 34 16.45 44.02 24.91
N SER A 35 15.98 44.17 23.68
CA SER A 35 14.56 44.01 23.35
C SER A 35 14.32 42.58 22.89
N ARG A 36 13.45 41.84 23.60
CA ARG A 36 13.01 40.49 23.25
C ARG A 36 12.72 40.41 21.75
N THR A 37 13.60 39.75 21.02
CA THR A 37 13.47 39.51 19.59
C THR A 37 12.32 38.53 19.38
N GLY A 38 11.10 39.07 19.23
CA GLY A 38 9.88 38.28 19.09
C GLY A 38 9.81 37.59 17.74
N HIS A 39 9.25 36.38 17.71
CA HIS A 39 8.89 35.72 16.45
C HIS A 39 7.86 36.60 15.70
N SER A 40 7.96 36.65 14.38
CA SER A 40 7.01 37.38 13.52
C SER A 40 6.17 36.42 12.69
N LEU A 41 4.93 36.80 12.38
CA LEU A 41 4.06 36.04 11.49
C LEU A 41 4.17 36.60 10.06
N LYS A 42 4.54 35.75 9.09
CA LYS A 42 4.57 36.12 7.67
C LYS A 42 3.58 35.26 6.89
N ARG A 43 2.68 35.90 6.12
CA ARG A 43 1.79 35.21 5.18
C ARG A 43 2.60 34.83 3.93
N ARG A 44 2.55 33.56 3.52
CA ARG A 44 3.25 33.01 2.36
C ARG A 44 2.27 32.32 1.42
N LEU A 45 2.61 32.29 0.14
CA LEU A 45 1.90 31.54 -0.89
C LEU A 45 2.88 30.56 -1.52
N ARG A 46 2.60 29.26 -1.41
CA ARG A 46 3.33 28.20 -2.09
C ARG A 46 2.55 27.82 -3.35
N ILE A 47 3.20 27.93 -4.50
CA ILE A 47 2.63 27.56 -5.80
C ILE A 47 3.43 26.38 -6.35
N ARG A 48 2.74 25.31 -6.72
CA ARG A 48 3.30 24.17 -7.46
C ARG A 48 2.54 24.04 -8.78
N THR A 49 3.25 24.14 -9.89
CA THR A 49 2.70 23.97 -11.24
C THR A 49 3.29 22.70 -11.83
N ILE A 50 2.43 21.80 -12.32
CA ILE A 50 2.81 20.55 -12.97
C ILE A 50 2.10 20.50 -14.31
N GLN A 51 2.82 20.08 -15.34
CA GLN A 51 2.30 19.84 -16.69
C GLN A 51 2.31 18.33 -16.95
N PHE A 52 1.24 17.82 -17.54
CA PHE A 52 1.07 16.39 -17.83
C PHE A 52 1.00 16.15 -19.34
N GLY A 53 1.56 15.02 -19.79
CA GLY A 53 1.34 14.54 -21.15
C GLY A 53 -0.12 14.12 -21.38
N THR A 54 -0.53 14.05 -22.64
CA THR A 54 -1.81 13.44 -23.05
C THR A 54 -1.51 12.18 -23.82
N ALA A 55 -1.96 11.03 -23.31
CA ALA A 55 -1.85 9.75 -24.00
C ALA A 55 -2.66 9.78 -25.31
N GLN A 56 -2.08 9.24 -26.38
CA GLN A 56 -2.74 9.11 -27.69
C GLN A 56 -3.46 7.77 -27.86
N ASN A 57 -3.15 6.79 -27.01
CA ASN A 57 -3.73 5.46 -27.01
C ASN A 57 -3.75 4.87 -25.59
N PHE A 58 -4.46 3.76 -25.40
CA PHE A 58 -4.61 3.11 -24.10
C PHE A 58 -3.31 2.54 -23.55
N ASN A 59 -2.37 2.13 -24.41
CA ASN A 59 -1.08 1.59 -23.95
C ASN A 59 -0.27 2.68 -23.25
N GLU A 60 -0.14 3.85 -23.89
CA GLU A 60 0.49 5.03 -23.27
C GLU A 60 -0.19 5.44 -21.96
N LEU A 61 -1.52 5.30 -21.88
CA LEU A 61 -2.25 5.58 -20.65
C LEU A 61 -1.85 4.60 -19.55
N TYR A 62 -1.89 3.29 -19.81
CA TYR A 62 -1.55 2.26 -18.82
C TYR A 62 -0.06 2.28 -18.43
N ASP A 63 0.84 2.57 -19.38
CA ASP A 63 2.27 2.69 -19.12
C ASP A 63 2.63 3.87 -18.20
N SER A 64 1.73 4.86 -18.10
CA SER A 64 1.89 6.04 -17.24
C SER A 64 1.29 5.89 -15.83
N VAL A 65 0.68 4.74 -15.52
CA VAL A 65 0.02 4.50 -14.24
C VAL A 65 1.05 4.30 -13.12
N GLU A 66 0.83 5.00 -12.01
CA GLU A 66 1.58 4.84 -10.76
C GLU A 66 0.74 4.07 -9.73
N PRO A 67 1.07 2.81 -9.38
CA PRO A 67 0.25 1.95 -8.52
C PRO A 67 -0.05 2.53 -7.14
N GLU A 68 0.95 3.16 -6.52
CA GLU A 68 0.81 3.75 -5.18
C GLU A 68 -0.20 4.90 -5.17
N VAL A 69 -0.23 5.69 -6.25
CA VAL A 69 -1.17 6.81 -6.41
C VAL A 69 -2.58 6.27 -6.65
N VAL A 70 -2.72 5.25 -7.50
CA VAL A 70 -4.00 4.58 -7.73
C VAL A 70 -4.55 4.02 -6.41
N LEU A 71 -3.72 3.31 -5.65
CA LEU A 71 -4.10 2.81 -4.34
C LEU A 71 -4.55 3.92 -3.40
N SER A 72 -3.80 5.03 -3.31
CA SER A 72 -4.18 6.17 -2.47
C SER A 72 -5.55 6.74 -2.83
N LEU A 73 -5.83 6.91 -4.12
CA LEU A 73 -7.14 7.35 -4.60
C LEU A 73 -8.24 6.34 -4.26
N LEU A 74 -8.01 5.05 -4.45
CA LEU A 74 -8.97 3.99 -4.12
C LEU A 74 -9.28 3.95 -2.64
N VAL A 75 -8.26 4.00 -1.78
CA VAL A 75 -8.44 4.03 -0.32
C VAL A 75 -9.31 5.23 0.08
N HIS A 76 -9.04 6.42 -0.43
CA HIS A 76 -9.83 7.61 -0.10
C HIS A 76 -11.29 7.49 -0.57
N LYS A 77 -11.52 6.99 -1.80
CA LYS A 77 -12.87 6.76 -2.33
C LYS A 77 -13.64 5.72 -1.52
N VAL A 78 -12.98 4.65 -1.14
CA VAL A 78 -13.60 3.55 -0.39
C VAL A 78 -13.88 3.96 1.05
N ILE A 79 -13.04 4.81 1.67
CA ILE A 79 -13.35 5.43 2.96
C ILE A 79 -14.64 6.24 2.86
N LEU A 80 -14.75 7.12 1.85
CA LEU A 80 -15.95 7.94 1.64
C LEU A 80 -17.20 7.08 1.41
N ALA A 81 -17.13 6.11 0.49
CA ALA A 81 -18.24 5.20 0.22
C ALA A 81 -18.63 4.39 1.47
N SER A 82 -17.65 3.95 2.27
CA SER A 82 -17.92 3.21 3.51
C SER A 82 -18.62 4.06 4.57
N LEU A 83 -18.32 5.37 4.63
CA LEU A 83 -18.96 6.30 5.55
C LEU A 83 -20.38 6.67 5.11
N GLU A 84 -20.64 6.76 3.80
CA GLU A 84 -21.93 7.17 3.25
C GLU A 84 -22.91 5.99 3.09
N GLN A 85 -22.43 4.85 2.64
CA GLN A 85 -23.24 3.71 2.15
C GLN A 85 -22.92 2.40 2.89
N GLY A 86 -21.91 2.41 3.76
CA GLY A 86 -21.49 1.28 4.55
C GLY A 86 -20.36 0.45 3.91
N VAL A 87 -19.69 -0.34 4.76
CA VAL A 87 -18.49 -1.11 4.37
C VAL A 87 -18.78 -2.11 3.23
N ARG A 88 -19.98 -2.70 3.20
CA ARG A 88 -20.38 -3.65 2.14
C ARG A 88 -20.29 -3.01 0.75
N GLU A 89 -20.79 -1.78 0.64
CA GLU A 89 -20.77 -1.03 -0.61
C GLU A 89 -19.33 -0.64 -0.98
N GLY A 90 -18.54 -0.16 -0.01
CA GLY A 90 -17.13 0.16 -0.23
C GLY A 90 -16.32 -1.03 -0.77
N ARG A 91 -16.62 -2.25 -0.30
CA ARG A 91 -16.02 -3.49 -0.83
C ARG A 91 -16.49 -3.82 -2.25
N ALA A 92 -17.79 -3.73 -2.51
CA ALA A 92 -18.38 -4.00 -3.82
C ALA A 92 -17.79 -3.08 -4.90
N LEU A 93 -17.78 -1.76 -4.64
CA LEU A 93 -17.19 -0.77 -5.54
C LEU A 93 -15.71 -1.01 -5.84
N LEU A 94 -14.95 -1.46 -4.84
CA LEU A 94 -13.53 -1.76 -5.00
C LEU A 94 -13.30 -3.01 -5.86
N HIS A 95 -14.12 -4.04 -5.69
CA HIS A 95 -14.08 -5.25 -6.52
C HIS A 95 -14.51 -4.94 -7.96
N ASP A 96 -15.67 -4.27 -8.13
CA ASP A 96 -16.20 -3.86 -9.43
C ASP A 96 -15.20 -2.99 -10.21
N TRP A 97 -14.50 -2.07 -9.52
CA TRP A 97 -13.46 -1.26 -10.14
C TRP A 97 -12.36 -2.11 -10.77
N LEU A 98 -11.89 -3.17 -10.08
CA LEU A 98 -10.87 -4.06 -10.62
C LEU A 98 -11.40 -4.90 -11.78
N VAL A 99 -12.64 -5.38 -11.68
CA VAL A 99 -13.31 -6.12 -12.77
C VAL A 99 -13.41 -5.25 -14.02
N ILE A 100 -13.88 -4.02 -13.88
CA ILE A 100 -14.00 -3.07 -15.00
C ILE A 100 -12.62 -2.77 -15.59
N LEU A 101 -11.62 -2.44 -14.76
CA LEU A 101 -10.25 -2.20 -15.25
C LEU A 101 -9.70 -3.40 -16.03
N THR A 102 -9.88 -4.60 -15.51
CA THR A 102 -9.41 -5.83 -16.13
C THR A 102 -10.12 -6.10 -17.45
N ALA A 103 -11.44 -5.89 -17.52
CA ALA A 103 -12.22 -6.01 -18.75
C ALA A 103 -11.74 -5.02 -19.83
N GLN A 104 -11.56 -3.75 -19.45
CA GLN A 104 -11.10 -2.69 -20.37
C GLN A 104 -9.66 -2.94 -20.86
N TYR A 105 -8.77 -3.43 -20.00
CA TYR A 105 -7.43 -3.85 -20.39
C TYR A 105 -7.47 -5.01 -21.41
N ASN A 106 -8.25 -6.04 -21.13
CA ASN A 106 -8.35 -7.21 -21.99
C ASN A 106 -8.96 -6.88 -23.37
N ASP A 107 -9.91 -5.94 -23.42
CA ASP A 107 -10.46 -5.41 -24.67
C ASP A 107 -9.43 -4.58 -25.45
N ALA A 108 -8.73 -3.65 -24.77
CA ALA A 108 -7.72 -2.79 -25.38
C ALA A 108 -6.57 -3.58 -26.05
N TYR A 109 -6.13 -4.67 -25.40
CA TYR A 109 -5.11 -5.57 -25.92
C TYR A 109 -5.66 -6.70 -26.80
N LYS A 110 -6.98 -6.69 -27.08
CA LYS A 110 -7.68 -7.69 -27.91
C LYS A 110 -7.42 -9.14 -27.48
N LEU A 111 -7.28 -9.36 -26.18
CA LEU A 111 -7.01 -10.67 -25.60
C LEU A 111 -8.26 -11.56 -25.61
N VAL A 112 -9.43 -10.93 -25.46
CA VAL A 112 -10.72 -11.61 -25.54
C VAL A 112 -11.16 -11.69 -27.00
N HIS A 113 -11.12 -12.89 -27.57
CA HIS A 113 -11.66 -13.16 -28.90
C HIS A 113 -13.11 -13.63 -28.77
N TYR A 114 -14.08 -12.79 -29.13
CA TYR A 114 -15.46 -13.21 -29.33
C TYR A 114 -15.57 -14.04 -30.60
N LYS A 115 -15.16 -15.32 -30.57
CA LYS A 115 -15.44 -16.23 -31.67
C LYS A 115 -16.93 -16.56 -31.63
N ASN A 116 -17.66 -16.06 -32.63
CA ASN A 116 -19.02 -16.46 -32.98
C ASN A 116 -19.19 -17.99 -32.87
N GLY A 117 -19.89 -18.45 -31.84
CA GLY A 117 -20.47 -19.80 -31.78
C GLY A 117 -19.55 -20.97 -31.41
N ALA A 118 -18.31 -20.76 -30.95
CA ALA A 118 -17.47 -21.85 -30.45
C ALA A 118 -16.93 -21.53 -29.06
N SER A 119 -17.12 -22.46 -28.12
CA SER A 119 -16.63 -22.47 -26.73
C SER A 119 -15.10 -22.45 -26.62
N GLY A 120 -14.44 -21.46 -27.22
CA GLY A 120 -13.08 -21.10 -26.91
C GLY A 120 -13.10 -20.29 -25.62
N THR A 121 -12.61 -20.87 -24.53
CA THR A 121 -12.30 -20.16 -23.29
C THR A 121 -11.55 -18.87 -23.64
N SER A 122 -12.20 -17.71 -23.49
CA SER A 122 -11.50 -16.43 -23.55
C SER A 122 -10.48 -16.43 -22.41
N LEU A 123 -9.20 -16.44 -22.75
CA LEU A 123 -8.12 -16.33 -21.77
C LEU A 123 -8.09 -14.88 -21.29
N VAL A 124 -8.90 -14.57 -20.29
CA VAL A 124 -8.85 -13.28 -19.59
C VAL A 124 -7.54 -13.21 -18.82
N ASP A 125 -6.72 -12.22 -19.16
CA ASP A 125 -5.48 -11.90 -18.45
C ASP A 125 -5.80 -11.01 -17.25
N VAL A 126 -5.88 -11.62 -16.07
CA VAL A 126 -6.04 -10.93 -14.78
C VAL A 126 -4.70 -10.51 -14.15
N ALA A 127 -3.59 -10.95 -14.74
CA ALA A 127 -2.24 -10.67 -14.25
C ALA A 127 -1.64 -9.41 -14.87
N PHE A 128 -2.32 -8.81 -15.86
CA PHE A 128 -1.81 -7.67 -16.63
C PHE A 128 -0.42 -7.96 -17.25
N SER A 129 -0.30 -9.12 -17.90
CA SER A 129 0.96 -9.67 -18.40
C SER A 129 1.68 -8.75 -19.39
N GLN A 130 0.94 -7.89 -20.11
CA GLN A 130 1.49 -6.94 -21.09
C GLN A 130 1.75 -5.55 -20.52
N CYS A 131 1.34 -5.25 -19.29
CA CYS A 131 1.52 -3.93 -18.68
C CYS A 131 2.05 -4.05 -17.23
N PRO A 132 3.38 -3.97 -17.03
CA PRO A 132 4.03 -4.08 -15.71
C PRO A 132 3.46 -3.15 -14.65
N GLN A 133 3.07 -1.94 -15.03
CA GLN A 133 2.53 -0.89 -14.18
C GLN A 133 1.18 -1.28 -13.55
N LEU A 134 0.44 -2.22 -14.13
CA LEU A 134 -0.85 -2.68 -13.58
C LEU A 134 -0.73 -3.97 -12.76
N GLN A 135 0.38 -4.69 -12.85
CA GLN A 135 0.54 -6.04 -12.27
C GLN A 135 0.38 -6.09 -10.75
N SER A 136 0.72 -5.01 -10.05
CA SER A 136 0.56 -4.93 -8.59
C SER A 136 -0.88 -4.64 -8.17
N LEU A 137 -1.72 -4.08 -9.04
CA LEU A 137 -3.05 -3.59 -8.67
C LEU A 137 -3.99 -4.69 -8.15
N PRO A 138 -4.09 -5.89 -8.76
CA PRO A 138 -4.91 -6.97 -8.20
C PRO A 138 -4.52 -7.30 -6.76
N ARG A 139 -3.22 -7.36 -6.48
CA ARG A 139 -2.69 -7.68 -5.16
C ARG A 139 -2.97 -6.56 -4.15
N LEU A 140 -2.86 -5.30 -4.56
CA LEU A 140 -3.17 -4.15 -3.71
C LEU A 140 -4.67 -4.07 -3.39
N VAL A 141 -5.53 -4.33 -4.38
CA VAL A 141 -6.99 -4.41 -4.18
C VAL A 141 -7.33 -5.53 -3.21
N PHE A 142 -6.77 -6.72 -3.42
CA PHE A 142 -6.96 -7.86 -2.52
C PHE A 142 -6.51 -7.54 -1.09
N ALA A 143 -5.34 -6.91 -0.93
CA ALA A 143 -4.82 -6.51 0.38
C ALA A 143 -5.74 -5.48 1.07
N LEU A 144 -6.27 -4.51 0.31
CA LEU A 144 -7.21 -3.53 0.82
C LEU A 144 -8.54 -4.17 1.24
N LEU A 145 -9.06 -5.14 0.46
CA LEU A 145 -10.26 -5.91 0.83
C LEU A 145 -10.06 -6.74 2.10
N ARG A 146 -8.83 -7.17 2.41
CA ARG A 146 -8.50 -7.86 3.67
C ARG A 146 -8.12 -6.92 4.81
N ASN A 147 -7.92 -5.64 4.53
CA ASN A 147 -7.54 -4.67 5.54
C ASN A 147 -8.69 -4.45 6.54
N PRO A 148 -8.42 -4.29 7.85
CA PRO A 148 -9.44 -4.00 8.85
C PRO A 148 -10.32 -2.79 8.52
N LEU A 149 -9.84 -1.88 7.67
CA LEU A 149 -10.63 -0.79 7.09
C LEU A 149 -11.93 -1.26 6.41
N LEU A 150 -11.88 -2.39 5.71
CA LEU A 150 -12.97 -2.92 4.87
C LEU A 150 -13.56 -4.24 5.37
N ARG A 151 -13.06 -4.77 6.48
CA ARG A 151 -13.59 -5.98 7.10
C ARG A 151 -14.93 -5.72 7.77
N PHE A 152 -15.82 -6.71 7.82
CA PHE A 152 -17.12 -6.53 8.46
C PHE A 152 -16.98 -6.41 9.98
N HIS A 153 -17.91 -5.72 10.65
CA HIS A 153 -17.86 -5.59 12.12
C HIS A 153 -18.01 -6.96 12.82
N GLU A 154 -18.80 -7.86 12.23
CA GLU A 154 -18.98 -9.26 12.66
C GLU A 154 -17.66 -10.03 12.74
N GLU A 155 -16.64 -9.60 12.00
CA GLU A 155 -15.32 -10.21 11.99
C GLU A 155 -14.39 -9.67 13.11
N GLY A 156 -14.95 -8.94 14.08
CA GLY A 156 -14.24 -8.52 15.30
C GLY A 156 -13.48 -7.19 15.20
N VAL A 157 -13.68 -6.39 14.16
CA VAL A 157 -13.01 -5.09 14.04
C VAL A 157 -13.68 -4.05 14.93
N HIS A 158 -12.92 -3.57 15.93
CA HIS A 158 -13.35 -2.50 16.82
C HIS A 158 -13.65 -1.20 16.04
N PRO A 159 -14.78 -0.50 16.29
CA PRO A 159 -15.13 0.73 15.57
C PRO A 159 -14.05 1.81 15.69
N ASP A 160 -13.53 2.06 16.90
CA ASP A 160 -12.47 3.07 17.09
C ASP A 160 -11.20 2.75 16.31
N TYR A 161 -10.85 1.46 16.18
CA TYR A 161 -9.69 1.05 15.38
C TYR A 161 -9.92 1.34 13.89
N ARG A 162 -11.14 1.12 13.40
CA ARG A 162 -11.50 1.48 12.02
C ARG A 162 -11.44 2.99 11.78
N ILE A 163 -12.01 3.79 12.68
CA ILE A 163 -11.94 5.26 12.59
C ILE A 163 -10.49 5.74 12.61
N TYR A 164 -9.67 5.16 13.50
CA TYR A 164 -8.24 5.42 13.53
C TYR A 164 -7.57 5.14 12.17
N LEU A 165 -7.86 3.99 11.54
CA LEU A 165 -7.32 3.66 10.22
C LEU A 165 -7.81 4.62 9.13
N GLN A 166 -9.10 5.02 9.15
CA GLN A 166 -9.65 5.99 8.19
C GLN A 166 -8.92 7.34 8.28
N CYS A 167 -8.70 7.84 9.49
CA CYS A 167 -7.97 9.08 9.72
C CYS A 167 -6.51 8.96 9.32
N LEU A 168 -5.83 7.87 9.71
CA LEU A 168 -4.44 7.65 9.38
C LEU A 168 -4.25 7.57 7.86
N PHE A 169 -4.98 6.67 7.19
CA PHE A 169 -4.78 6.41 5.76
C PHE A 169 -5.11 7.63 4.89
N SER A 170 -6.05 8.47 5.33
CA SER A 170 -6.39 9.73 4.66
C SER A 170 -5.28 10.80 4.74
N ALA A 171 -4.32 10.63 5.65
CA ALA A 171 -3.20 11.56 5.87
C ALA A 171 -1.85 11.05 5.34
N LEU A 172 -1.76 9.77 4.97
CA LEU A 172 -0.52 9.18 4.47
C LEU A 172 -0.23 9.57 3.03
N GLU A 173 1.05 9.79 2.73
CA GLU A 173 1.56 9.86 1.37
C GLU A 173 1.50 8.48 0.67
N PRO A 174 1.51 8.44 -0.67
CA PRO A 174 1.28 7.19 -1.43
C PRO A 174 2.19 6.01 -1.02
N SER A 175 3.49 6.23 -0.82
CA SER A 175 4.45 5.19 -0.45
C SER A 175 4.19 4.63 0.96
N SER A 176 3.94 5.53 1.93
CA SER A 176 3.59 5.17 3.30
C SER A 176 2.26 4.41 3.37
N LEU A 177 1.27 4.84 2.59
CA LEU A 177 -0.02 4.17 2.51
C LEU A 177 0.08 2.80 1.84
N HIS A 178 0.88 2.68 0.78
CA HIS A 178 1.18 1.40 0.16
C HIS A 178 1.73 0.40 1.18
N CYS A 179 2.75 0.80 1.95
CA CYS A 179 3.32 -0.04 3.02
C CYS A 179 2.30 -0.39 4.11
N ALA A 180 1.39 0.52 4.46
CA ALA A 180 0.34 0.28 5.45
C ALA A 180 -0.75 -0.70 4.97
N VAL A 181 -1.03 -0.74 3.65
CA VAL A 181 -2.03 -1.65 3.06
C VAL A 181 -1.42 -3.00 2.71
N TYR A 182 -0.25 -3.01 2.06
CA TYR A 182 0.52 -4.20 1.70
C TYR A 182 1.92 -4.11 2.30
N PRO A 183 2.14 -4.70 3.49
CA PRO A 183 3.43 -4.70 4.18
C PRO A 183 4.59 -5.19 3.33
N VAL A 184 5.79 -4.71 3.65
CA VAL A 184 7.02 -5.15 2.97
C VAL A 184 7.69 -6.24 3.80
N LEU A 185 7.94 -7.38 3.18
CA LEU A 185 8.65 -8.50 3.80
C LEU A 185 10.03 -8.66 3.16
N THR A 186 11.08 -8.46 3.94
CA THR A 186 12.49 -8.58 3.54
C THR A 186 13.11 -9.74 4.31
N SER A 187 14.10 -10.45 3.74
CA SER A 187 14.80 -11.50 4.47
C SER A 187 16.30 -11.25 4.58
N TYR A 188 16.90 -11.87 5.59
CA TYR A 188 18.28 -11.70 6.00
C TYR A 188 18.91 -13.07 6.28
N SER A 189 20.12 -13.29 5.77
CA SER A 189 20.92 -14.49 6.07
C SER A 189 21.56 -14.40 7.46
N THR A 190 21.98 -13.19 7.83
CA THR A 190 22.44 -12.81 9.16
C THR A 190 21.93 -11.39 9.44
N PRO A 191 21.94 -10.88 10.68
CA PRO A 191 21.46 -9.52 10.98
C PRO A 191 22.15 -8.40 10.18
N ASP A 192 23.34 -8.66 9.62
CA ASP A 192 24.12 -7.72 8.81
C ASP A 192 24.02 -7.94 7.30
N ILE A 193 23.47 -9.08 6.85
CA ILE A 193 23.46 -9.46 5.45
C ILE A 193 22.01 -9.70 5.00
N GLN A 194 21.49 -8.74 4.25
CA GLN A 194 20.20 -8.88 3.57
C GLN A 194 20.31 -9.96 2.49
N ALA A 195 19.35 -10.89 2.47
CA ALA A 195 19.27 -11.96 1.48
C ALA A 195 18.41 -11.52 0.28
N TYR A 196 17.14 -11.19 0.55
CA TYR A 196 16.21 -10.76 -0.49
C TYR A 196 15.48 -9.48 -0.07
N PRO A 197 15.38 -8.48 -0.97
CA PRO A 197 14.78 -7.18 -0.65
C PRO A 197 13.27 -7.25 -0.43
N ARG A 198 12.58 -8.19 -1.08
CA ARG A 198 11.13 -8.30 -1.04
C ARG A 198 10.67 -9.73 -1.30
N HIS A 199 9.70 -10.17 -0.52
CA HIS A 199 8.95 -11.42 -0.66
C HIS A 199 7.46 -11.13 -0.86
N SER A 200 6.73 -12.09 -1.42
CA SER A 200 5.27 -12.11 -1.28
C SER A 200 4.89 -12.40 0.17
N LEU A 201 3.71 -11.93 0.58
CA LEU A 201 3.18 -12.14 1.93
C LEU A 201 2.51 -13.52 2.04
N SER A 202 3.27 -14.58 1.75
CA SER A 202 2.83 -15.99 1.75
C SER A 202 3.81 -16.89 2.51
N ARG A 203 3.31 -17.98 3.08
CA ARG A 203 4.15 -19.00 3.76
C ARG A 203 5.09 -19.68 2.79
N ALA A 204 4.67 -19.87 1.54
CA ALA A 204 5.51 -20.42 0.48
C ALA A 204 6.78 -19.58 0.28
N ALA A 205 6.70 -18.26 0.31
CA ALA A 205 7.87 -17.39 0.17
C ALA A 205 8.87 -17.58 1.33
N LEU A 206 8.38 -17.74 2.56
CA LEU A 206 9.23 -18.02 3.72
C LEU A 206 10.02 -19.32 3.52
N ILE A 207 9.33 -20.39 3.15
CA ILE A 207 9.92 -21.72 2.95
C ILE A 207 10.92 -21.70 1.78
N THR A 208 10.53 -21.14 0.63
CA THR A 208 11.36 -21.12 -0.57
C THR A 208 12.60 -20.25 -0.42
N SER A 209 12.52 -19.15 0.36
CA SER A 209 13.67 -18.27 0.57
C SER A 209 14.82 -18.93 1.34
N GLY A 210 14.52 -19.94 2.17
CA GLY A 210 15.48 -20.59 3.07
C GLY A 210 16.15 -19.64 4.07
N SER A 211 15.68 -18.40 4.20
CA SER A 211 16.31 -17.39 5.05
C SER A 211 15.96 -17.60 6.52
N PRO A 212 16.91 -17.43 7.46
CA PRO A 212 16.66 -17.61 8.88
C PRO A 212 15.94 -16.42 9.52
N ILE A 213 16.06 -15.21 8.96
CA ILE A 213 15.52 -13.98 9.55
C ILE A 213 14.65 -13.27 8.51
N PHE A 214 13.48 -12.82 8.96
CA PHE A 214 12.53 -12.02 8.19
C PHE A 214 12.23 -10.72 8.90
N PHE A 215 12.20 -9.64 8.15
CA PHE A 215 11.81 -8.32 8.61
C PHE A 215 10.55 -7.90 7.87
N LEU A 216 9.47 -7.71 8.63
CA LEU A 216 8.19 -7.24 8.14
C LEU A 216 7.97 -5.78 8.55
N ASP A 217 7.68 -4.95 7.57
CA ASP A 217 7.33 -3.56 7.74
C ASP A 217 5.88 -3.30 7.32
N ALA A 218 5.01 -3.07 8.30
CA ALA A 218 3.59 -2.80 8.13
C ALA A 218 3.22 -1.35 8.51
N PHE A 219 4.15 -0.41 8.33
CA PHE A 219 4.02 1.02 8.65
C PHE A 219 3.83 1.38 10.14
N THR A 220 2.80 0.89 10.82
CA THR A 220 2.57 1.11 12.27
C THR A 220 3.25 0.06 13.14
N THR A 221 3.59 -1.09 12.56
CA THR A 221 4.25 -2.21 13.24
C THR A 221 5.44 -2.68 12.42
N LEU A 222 6.55 -2.92 13.10
CA LEU A 222 7.77 -3.54 12.60
C LEU A 222 7.93 -4.88 13.31
N ILE A 223 8.12 -5.97 12.57
CA ILE A 223 8.30 -7.31 13.14
C ILE A 223 9.60 -7.90 12.62
N VAL A 224 10.44 -8.36 13.53
CA VAL A 224 11.60 -9.19 13.21
C VAL A 224 11.28 -10.61 13.65
N PHE A 225 11.12 -11.50 12.67
CA PHE A 225 10.79 -12.89 12.86
C PHE A 225 11.98 -13.78 12.52
N TYR A 226 12.43 -14.59 13.47
CA TYR A 226 13.44 -15.63 13.24
C TYR A 226 12.69 -16.94 12.97
N SER A 227 12.99 -17.59 11.85
CA SER A 227 12.39 -18.88 11.49
C SER A 227 12.63 -19.93 12.57
N SER A 228 11.73 -20.90 12.71
CA SER A 228 11.93 -22.08 13.57
C SER A 228 13.12 -22.94 13.12
N THR A 229 13.53 -22.81 11.87
CA THR A 229 14.72 -23.46 11.29
C THR A 229 15.99 -22.62 11.38
N ALA A 230 15.93 -21.43 12.02
CA ALA A 230 17.09 -20.56 12.17
C ALA A 230 18.15 -21.22 13.07
N ASP A 231 19.42 -21.05 12.72
CA ASP A 231 20.53 -21.54 13.52
C ASP A 231 20.52 -20.88 14.91
N ALA A 232 20.64 -21.69 15.97
CA ALA A 232 20.72 -21.25 17.35
C ALA A 232 21.95 -20.37 17.65
N THR A 233 22.95 -20.37 16.76
CA THR A 233 24.11 -19.48 16.88
C THR A 233 23.78 -18.03 16.52
N LEU A 234 22.67 -17.76 15.81
CA LEU A 234 22.28 -16.41 15.43
C LEU A 234 21.89 -15.59 16.66
N PRO A 235 22.41 -14.37 16.82
CA PRO A 235 22.08 -13.54 17.97
C PRO A 235 20.61 -13.14 17.94
N PHE A 236 19.92 -13.34 19.06
CA PHE A 236 18.57 -12.86 19.27
C PHE A 236 18.41 -12.22 20.66
N PRO A 237 17.88 -10.99 20.75
CA PRO A 237 17.46 -10.13 19.63
C PRO A 237 18.66 -9.68 18.77
N PRO A 238 18.45 -9.17 17.54
CA PRO A 238 19.54 -8.71 16.69
C PRO A 238 20.37 -7.62 17.38
N PRO A 239 21.72 -7.66 17.27
CA PRO A 239 22.65 -6.69 17.87
C PRO A 239 22.33 -5.25 17.46
N GLN A 240 22.56 -4.27 18.33
CA GLN A 240 22.18 -2.87 18.07
C GLN A 240 22.96 -2.22 16.92
N ASP A 241 24.17 -2.70 16.68
CA ASP A 241 25.14 -2.23 15.70
C ASP A 241 25.08 -2.99 14.37
N CYS A 242 23.99 -3.71 14.09
CA CYS A 242 23.82 -4.42 12.83
C CYS A 242 23.03 -3.64 11.76
N LEU A 243 23.13 -4.09 10.51
CA LEU A 243 22.36 -3.54 9.38
C LEU A 243 20.86 -3.51 9.67
N LEU A 244 20.28 -4.64 10.10
CA LEU A 244 18.85 -4.76 10.38
C LEU A 244 18.37 -3.74 11.42
N ARG A 245 19.15 -3.50 12.48
CA ARG A 245 18.81 -2.49 13.49
C ARG A 245 18.94 -1.07 12.96
N SER A 246 19.94 -0.80 12.13
CA SER A 246 20.12 0.49 11.46
C SER A 246 18.91 0.81 10.58
N THR A 247 18.47 -0.14 9.74
CA THR A 247 17.25 -0.03 8.93
C THR A 247 16.00 0.25 9.79
N ILE A 248 15.82 -0.47 10.90
CA ILE A 248 14.69 -0.24 11.82
C ILE A 248 14.71 1.18 12.40
N ASN A 249 15.90 1.68 12.78
CA ASN A 249 16.05 3.00 13.38
C ASN A 249 15.80 4.12 12.37
N GLU A 250 16.24 3.95 11.12
CA GLU A 250 15.94 4.86 10.00
C GLU A 250 14.43 4.93 9.75
N LEU A 251 13.75 3.78 9.64
CA LEU A 251 12.29 3.74 9.46
C LEU A 251 11.53 4.41 10.62
N LYS A 252 12.01 4.27 11.86
CA LYS A 252 11.41 4.96 13.02
C LYS A 252 11.60 6.48 12.98
N LYS A 253 12.71 6.95 12.39
CA LYS A 253 13.05 8.37 12.29
C LYS A 253 12.25 9.07 11.19
N ASP A 254 12.06 8.39 10.07
CA ASP A 254 11.46 8.99 8.87
C ASP A 254 9.92 9.05 8.93
N ARG A 255 9.30 8.22 9.77
CA ARG A 255 7.83 8.15 9.87
C ARG A 255 7.22 9.27 10.69
N CYS A 256 5.99 9.63 10.30
CA CYS A 256 5.13 10.54 11.06
C CYS A 256 4.59 9.91 12.37
N ILE A 257 4.68 8.59 12.54
CA ILE A 257 4.29 7.85 13.75
C ILE A 257 5.41 6.86 14.06
N THR A 258 5.82 6.76 15.33
CA THR A 258 6.79 5.75 15.76
C THR A 258 6.16 4.35 15.74
N PRO A 259 6.63 3.43 14.88
CA PRO A 259 6.05 2.10 14.83
C PRO A 259 6.42 1.25 16.04
N ARG A 260 5.50 0.34 16.40
CA ARG A 260 5.75 -0.69 17.42
C ARG A 260 6.72 -1.73 16.85
N LEU A 261 7.79 -2.04 17.59
CA LEU A 261 8.77 -3.05 17.19
C LEU A 261 8.56 -4.34 17.98
N ILE A 262 8.48 -5.48 17.30
CA ILE A 262 8.25 -6.80 17.87
C ILE A 262 9.36 -7.75 17.40
N PHE A 263 9.89 -8.55 18.32
CA PHE A 263 10.83 -9.64 18.03
C PHE A 263 10.16 -10.97 18.33
N ILE A 264 10.25 -11.92 17.40
CA ILE A 264 9.59 -13.23 17.51
C ILE A 264 10.59 -14.31 17.11
N ARG A 265 10.76 -15.35 17.94
CA ARG A 265 11.42 -16.61 17.60
C ARG A 265 10.39 -17.68 17.23
N GLY A 266 10.41 -18.12 15.98
CA GLY A 266 9.60 -19.24 15.52
C GLY A 266 9.84 -20.50 16.35
N GLY A 267 8.76 -21.17 16.74
CA GLY A 267 8.81 -22.38 17.57
C GLY A 267 9.03 -22.15 19.07
N GLN A 268 9.32 -20.92 19.51
CA GLN A 268 9.44 -20.55 20.93
C GLN A 268 8.39 -19.53 21.36
N ASP A 269 8.23 -18.46 20.56
CA ASP A 269 7.29 -17.38 20.80
C ASP A 269 5.99 -17.59 20.00
N ASP A 270 4.92 -16.90 20.41
CA ASP A 270 3.68 -16.83 19.63
C ASP A 270 3.90 -16.04 18.33
N ALA A 271 3.85 -16.74 17.20
CA ALA A 271 4.05 -16.18 15.87
C ALA A 271 2.78 -15.57 15.25
N THR A 272 1.62 -15.66 15.92
CA THR A 272 0.32 -15.19 15.40
C THR A 272 0.38 -13.74 14.91
N ALA A 273 1.11 -12.86 15.61
CA ALA A 273 1.26 -11.45 15.22
C ALA A 273 1.97 -11.27 13.87
N PHE A 274 2.90 -12.17 13.51
CA PHE A 274 3.59 -12.18 12.22
C PHE A 274 2.76 -12.91 11.16
N GLU A 275 2.20 -14.06 11.50
CA GLU A 275 1.41 -14.89 10.56
C GLU A 275 0.18 -14.17 10.04
N ASN A 276 -0.45 -13.31 10.86
CA ASN A 276 -1.58 -12.46 10.45
C ASN A 276 -1.25 -11.48 9.32
N TYR A 277 0.04 -11.23 9.04
CA TYR A 277 0.49 -10.40 7.92
C TYR A 277 0.81 -11.21 6.66
N LEU A 278 0.74 -12.55 6.69
CA LEU A 278 0.85 -13.41 5.51
C LEU A 278 -0.48 -13.43 4.74
N ILE A 279 -0.92 -12.24 4.34
CA ILE A 279 -2.25 -11.97 3.82
C ILE A 279 -2.55 -12.61 2.46
N GLU A 280 -1.64 -13.36 1.83
CA GLU A 280 -1.94 -14.11 0.61
C GLU A 280 -2.52 -15.51 0.87
N GLU A 281 -2.41 -15.99 2.11
CA GLU A 281 -2.88 -17.31 2.56
C GLU A 281 -4.40 -17.35 2.75
N GLN A 282 -5.05 -18.49 2.51
CA GLN A 282 -6.52 -18.59 2.62
C GLN A 282 -7.00 -18.36 4.06
N ASP A 283 -6.30 -18.97 5.02
CA ASP A 283 -6.61 -18.97 6.45
C ASP A 283 -6.27 -17.66 7.18
N VAL A 284 -5.58 -16.71 6.53
CA VAL A 284 -5.10 -15.47 7.15
C VAL A 284 -6.08 -14.31 6.91
N ASP A 285 -7.33 -14.44 7.32
CA ASP A 285 -8.31 -13.34 7.18
C ASP A 285 -8.42 -12.46 8.42
N GLY A 286 -7.71 -12.83 9.48
CA GLY A 286 -7.75 -12.17 10.79
C GLY A 286 -9.13 -12.18 11.45
N SER A 287 -10.09 -12.98 10.96
CA SER A 287 -11.44 -13.12 11.51
C SER A 287 -11.55 -14.36 12.40
N GLY A 288 -10.62 -15.30 12.26
CA GLY A 288 -10.69 -16.60 12.92
C GLY A 288 -11.80 -17.49 12.35
N LEU A 289 -12.58 -16.99 11.38
CA LEU A 289 -13.48 -17.77 10.54
C LEU A 289 -12.69 -18.17 9.29
N THR A 290 -12.94 -19.36 8.75
CA THR A 290 -12.27 -19.80 7.52
C THR A 290 -12.79 -18.99 6.34
N SER A 291 -12.21 -17.82 6.05
CA SER A 291 -12.36 -17.24 4.72
C SER A 291 -11.74 -18.19 3.71
N VAL A 292 -12.51 -18.54 2.68
CA VAL A 292 -12.12 -19.54 1.69
C VAL A 292 -11.20 -18.93 0.62
N MET A 293 -10.95 -17.62 0.66
CA MET A 293 -10.39 -16.89 -0.47
C MET A 293 -8.99 -16.31 -0.20
N GLY A 294 -7.97 -17.04 -0.64
CA GLY A 294 -6.59 -16.55 -0.78
C GLY A 294 -6.40 -15.77 -2.08
N PHE A 295 -5.18 -15.28 -2.32
CA PHE A 295 -4.92 -14.41 -3.48
C PHE A 295 -5.20 -15.11 -4.83
N VAL A 296 -4.85 -16.39 -4.97
CA VAL A 296 -5.09 -17.15 -6.21
C VAL A 296 -6.58 -17.33 -6.49
N SER A 297 -7.38 -17.69 -5.48
CA SER A 297 -8.83 -17.81 -5.64
C SER A 297 -9.50 -16.46 -5.92
N PHE A 298 -8.95 -15.37 -5.36
CA PHE A 298 -9.43 -14.02 -5.67
C PHE A 298 -9.22 -13.66 -7.15
N LEU A 299 -8.08 -14.04 -7.74
CA LEU A 299 -7.86 -13.82 -9.18
C LEU A 299 -8.81 -14.63 -10.06
N GLU A 300 -9.13 -15.87 -9.68
CA GLU A 300 -10.14 -16.67 -10.40
C GLU A 300 -11.56 -16.10 -10.24
N ASP A 301 -11.91 -15.54 -9.08
CA ASP A 301 -13.17 -14.82 -8.86
C ASP A 301 -13.27 -13.59 -9.77
N VAL A 302 -12.24 -12.73 -9.79
CA VAL A 302 -12.16 -11.56 -10.69
C VAL A 302 -12.30 -11.99 -12.15
N LYS A 303 -11.61 -13.07 -12.56
CA LYS A 303 -11.70 -13.62 -13.91
C LYS A 303 -13.12 -14.02 -14.27
N GLN A 304 -13.82 -14.70 -13.37
CA GLN A 304 -15.22 -15.09 -13.58
C GLN A 304 -16.14 -13.87 -13.68
N SER A 305 -15.97 -12.87 -12.81
CA SER A 305 -16.74 -11.62 -12.88
C SER A 305 -16.47 -10.82 -14.16
N VAL A 306 -15.23 -10.83 -14.68
CA VAL A 306 -14.90 -10.22 -15.98
C VAL A 306 -15.63 -10.94 -17.11
N LEU A 307 -15.66 -12.27 -17.10
CA LEU A 307 -16.42 -13.05 -18.09
C LEU A 307 -17.92 -12.78 -18.05
N GLU A 308 -18.46 -12.46 -16.88
CA GLU A 308 -19.86 -12.06 -16.72
C GLU A 308 -20.12 -10.63 -17.17
N TYR A 309 -19.20 -9.70 -16.87
CA TYR A 309 -19.27 -8.31 -17.30
C TYR A 309 -19.18 -8.14 -18.83
N LEU A 310 -18.43 -9.03 -19.50
CA LEU A 310 -18.25 -9.01 -20.96
C LEU A 310 -19.39 -9.68 -21.75
N LYS A 311 -20.36 -10.32 -21.08
CA LYS A 311 -21.56 -10.89 -21.72
C LYS A 311 -22.62 -9.82 -21.96
#